data_AF-A0A6V9WSZ2-F1
#
_entry.id   AF-A0A6V9WSZ2-F1
#
_cell.length_a   1.000
_cell.length_b   1.000
_cell.length_c   1.000
_cell.angle_alpha   90.00
_cell.angle_beta   90.00
_cell.angle_gamma   90.00
#
_symmetry.space_group_name_H-M   'P 1'
#
loop_
_entity.id
_entity.type
_entity.pdbx_description
1 polymer ?
#
loop_
_entity_poly.entity_id
_entity_poly.type
_entity_poly.pdbx_seq_one_letter_code
_entity_poly.pdbx_strand_id
1 'polypeptide(L)'
;MTIRAAAEITLTDINDAIVAGEAPLNPTTDLLWMDSSASPNVLRRWDGEKWVSQTLNIKEADPETSQKIDEAITTANNALVESSTNHKPVFDKAQPSKPLKGDTWFKIDEITKTIIGVFSFNGESWEELPLDYNALRIGKLSAITAELGDVKSGSITGTEFIHNINYKDSDDNLYTGVVKMNDDGFNSTSYLPTGIGSTVLESITSTLGGYKVAQKLIDANGESSLGSSILTGKSLQFNESGNIKLSIDADSFYTTPWQDLILNS
;
A
#
# COMPACT_ATOMS: atom_id res chain seq x y z
N MET A 1 -52.50 -73.09 60.20
CA MET A 1 -51.46 -72.06 60.39
C MET A 1 -52.17 -70.73 60.31
N THR A 2 -52.20 -69.93 61.38
CA THR A 2 -52.92 -68.64 61.31
C THR A 2 -52.22 -67.60 62.17
N ILE A 3 -51.42 -66.77 61.52
CA ILE A 3 -51.00 -65.48 62.07
C ILE A 3 -52.27 -64.63 62.14
N ARG A 4 -52.66 -64.24 63.35
CA ARG A 4 -53.78 -63.32 63.60
C ARG A 4 -53.19 -61.96 63.96
N ALA A 5 -53.15 -61.10 62.95
CA ALA A 5 -52.68 -59.70 62.95
C ALA A 5 -51.17 -59.48 63.17
N ALA A 6 -50.54 -58.85 62.18
CA ALA A 6 -49.33 -58.06 62.36
C ALA A 6 -49.76 -56.59 62.29
N ALA A 7 -49.39 -55.80 63.30
CA ALA A 7 -49.53 -54.35 63.27
C ALA A 7 -48.14 -53.75 63.06
N GLU A 8 -48.00 -52.90 62.05
CA GLU A 8 -46.82 -52.08 61.82
C GLU A 8 -47.06 -50.70 62.43
N ILE A 9 -46.11 -50.23 63.25
CA ILE A 9 -46.08 -48.86 63.75
C ILE A 9 -44.81 -48.22 63.20
N THR A 10 -44.99 -47.18 62.38
CA THR A 10 -43.91 -46.32 61.92
C THR A 10 -43.82 -45.13 62.88
N LEU A 11 -42.68 -44.94 63.54
CA LEU A 11 -42.40 -43.77 64.36
C LEU A 11 -41.66 -42.75 63.49
N THR A 12 -42.31 -41.64 63.15
CA THR A 12 -41.69 -40.47 62.51
C THR A 12 -41.52 -39.37 63.55
N ASP A 13 -40.35 -38.71 63.62
CA ASP A 13 -40.17 -37.54 64.49
C ASP A 13 -40.94 -36.35 63.90
N ILE A 14 -41.52 -35.50 64.75
CA ILE A 14 -42.20 -34.28 64.33
C ILE A 14 -41.24 -33.24 63.72
N ASN A 15 -39.94 -33.40 63.98
CA ASN A 15 -38.87 -32.55 63.44
C ASN A 15 -38.30 -33.04 62.11
N ASP A 16 -38.70 -34.24 61.64
CA ASP A 16 -38.23 -34.76 60.36
C ASP A 16 -38.89 -34.02 59.19
N ALA A 17 -38.13 -33.80 58.12
CA ALA A 17 -38.69 -33.29 56.88
C ALA A 17 -39.60 -34.34 56.24
N ILE A 18 -40.83 -33.96 55.91
CA ILE A 18 -41.79 -34.83 55.24
C ILE A 18 -41.36 -34.97 53.77
N VAL A 19 -41.30 -36.18 53.22
CA VAL A 19 -41.00 -36.42 51.79
C VAL A 19 -42.27 -36.86 51.07
N ALA A 20 -42.82 -36.01 50.21
CA ALA A 20 -44.07 -36.30 49.49
C ALA A 20 -44.20 -35.48 48.20
N GLY A 21 -44.96 -35.99 47.23
CA GLY A 21 -45.23 -35.28 45.98
C GLY A 21 -46.33 -34.21 46.10
N GLU A 22 -47.17 -34.29 47.13
CA GLU A 22 -48.16 -33.28 47.46
C GLU A 22 -47.82 -32.59 48.78
N ALA A 23 -48.16 -31.31 48.88
CA ALA A 23 -47.90 -30.52 50.07
C ALA A 23 -48.71 -31.03 51.29
N PRO A 24 -48.14 -31.09 52.49
CA PRO A 24 -48.88 -31.41 53.71
C PRO A 24 -50.07 -30.45 53.92
N LEU A 25 -51.26 -31.02 54.20
CA LEU A 25 -52.53 -30.26 54.29
C LEU A 25 -52.68 -29.44 55.57
N ASN A 26 -52.01 -29.82 56.66
CA ASN A 26 -52.08 -29.13 57.96
C ASN A 26 -50.66 -28.86 58.50
N PRO A 27 -49.89 -27.96 57.87
CA PRO A 27 -48.54 -27.66 58.29
C PRO A 27 -48.51 -26.81 59.56
N THR A 28 -47.52 -27.06 60.42
CA THR A 28 -47.13 -26.15 61.51
C THR A 28 -46.05 -25.20 61.01
N THR A 29 -45.91 -24.03 61.62
CA THR A 29 -44.79 -23.11 61.35
C THR A 29 -43.46 -23.85 61.47
N ASP A 30 -42.54 -23.56 60.56
CA ASP A 30 -41.23 -24.19 60.42
C ASP A 30 -41.23 -25.67 60.02
N LEU A 31 -42.39 -26.27 59.71
CA LEU A 31 -42.44 -27.60 59.15
C LEU A 31 -41.67 -27.65 57.82
N LEU A 32 -40.82 -28.67 57.67
CA LEU A 32 -40.04 -28.91 56.47
C LEU A 32 -40.72 -29.96 55.58
N TRP A 33 -40.77 -29.68 54.28
CA TRP A 33 -41.30 -30.58 53.26
C TRP A 33 -40.30 -30.68 52.11
N MET A 34 -39.90 -31.89 51.77
CA MET A 34 -39.18 -32.22 50.56
C MET A 34 -40.19 -32.58 49.47
N ASP A 35 -40.40 -31.63 48.56
CA ASP A 35 -41.27 -31.77 47.39
C ASP A 35 -40.62 -32.72 46.38
N SER A 36 -41.08 -33.98 46.37
CA SER A 36 -40.60 -35.03 45.47
C SER A 36 -41.31 -35.06 44.12
N SER A 37 -42.23 -34.12 43.87
CA SER A 37 -42.83 -33.93 42.54
C SER A 37 -41.91 -33.16 41.59
N ALA A 38 -40.94 -32.41 42.13
CA ALA A 38 -39.92 -31.68 41.38
C ALA A 38 -38.64 -32.53 41.19
N SER A 39 -37.89 -32.27 40.13
CA SER A 39 -36.59 -32.90 39.86
C SER A 39 -35.52 -31.84 39.54
N PRO A 40 -34.52 -31.61 40.42
CA PRO A 40 -34.31 -32.27 41.71
C PRO A 40 -35.40 -31.92 42.74
N ASN A 41 -35.56 -32.77 43.75
CA ASN A 41 -36.51 -32.52 44.84
C ASN A 41 -36.21 -31.16 45.50
N VAL A 42 -37.25 -30.42 45.87
CA VAL A 42 -37.13 -29.07 46.42
C VAL A 42 -37.48 -29.07 47.90
N LEU A 43 -36.55 -28.61 48.74
CA LEU A 43 -36.84 -28.38 50.16
C LEU A 43 -37.66 -27.10 50.31
N ARG A 44 -38.79 -27.20 51.02
CA ARG A 44 -39.68 -26.08 51.35
C ARG A 44 -39.88 -26.02 52.87
N ARG A 45 -40.10 -24.82 53.38
CA ARG A 45 -40.47 -24.56 54.77
C ARG A 45 -41.79 -23.83 54.83
N TRP A 46 -42.69 -24.22 55.73
CA TRP A 46 -43.91 -23.48 55.99
C TRP A 46 -43.60 -22.23 56.83
N ASP A 47 -43.90 -21.04 56.32
CA ASP A 47 -43.65 -19.77 57.01
C ASP A 47 -44.76 -19.35 57.98
N GLY A 48 -45.85 -20.14 58.05
CA GLY A 48 -47.07 -19.83 58.79
C GLY A 48 -48.27 -19.60 57.88
N GLU A 49 -48.05 -19.22 56.62
CA GLU A 49 -49.11 -18.91 55.65
C GLU A 49 -48.94 -19.65 54.32
N LYS A 50 -47.70 -19.95 53.91
CA LYS A 50 -47.38 -20.59 52.63
C LYS A 50 -46.08 -21.40 52.69
N TRP A 51 -45.93 -22.28 51.71
CA TRP A 51 -44.69 -23.03 51.50
C TRP A 51 -43.65 -22.17 50.77
N VAL A 52 -42.52 -21.90 51.41
CA VAL A 52 -41.41 -21.13 50.84
C VAL A 52 -40.24 -22.06 50.52
N SER A 53 -39.81 -22.07 49.26
CA SER A 53 -38.63 -22.83 48.84
C SER A 53 -37.38 -22.34 49.55
N GLN A 54 -36.61 -23.29 50.09
CA GLN A 54 -35.32 -23.01 50.70
C GLN A 54 -34.24 -23.11 49.63
N THR A 55 -33.37 -22.11 49.57
CA THR A 55 -32.24 -22.06 48.64
C THR A 55 -30.94 -22.20 49.42
N LEU A 56 -29.99 -22.95 48.87
CA LEU A 56 -28.63 -23.00 49.41
C LEU A 56 -27.82 -21.84 48.85
N ASN A 57 -27.07 -21.16 49.72
CA ASN A 57 -26.06 -20.21 49.29
C ASN A 57 -24.81 -20.98 48.84
N ILE A 58 -24.54 -20.99 47.52
CA ILE A 58 -23.39 -21.72 46.96
C ILE A 58 -22.06 -21.24 47.56
N LYS A 59 -21.96 -19.96 47.96
CA LYS A 59 -20.75 -19.39 48.60
C LYS A 59 -20.43 -20.05 49.93
N GLU A 60 -21.45 -20.45 50.67
CA GLU A 60 -21.32 -21.08 51.98
C GLU A 60 -21.21 -22.60 51.85
N ALA A 61 -21.94 -23.18 50.91
CA ALA A 61 -21.98 -24.63 50.69
C ALA A 61 -20.73 -25.17 49.98
N ASP A 62 -20.19 -24.43 49.00
CA ASP A 62 -19.00 -24.80 48.24
C ASP A 62 -18.21 -23.54 47.81
N PRO A 63 -17.31 -23.05 48.69
CA PRO A 63 -16.49 -21.87 48.40
C PRO A 63 -15.60 -22.02 47.17
N GLU A 64 -15.11 -23.23 46.87
CA GLU A 64 -14.23 -23.49 45.73
C GLU A 64 -14.99 -23.35 44.41
N THR A 65 -16.18 -23.92 44.33
CA THR A 65 -17.05 -23.76 43.15
C THR A 65 -17.47 -22.30 42.98
N SER A 66 -17.79 -21.59 44.06
CA SER A 66 -18.10 -20.17 43.96
C SER A 66 -16.93 -19.35 43.43
N GLN A 67 -15.71 -19.63 43.88
CA GLN A 67 -14.51 -18.95 43.39
C GLN A 67 -14.31 -19.19 41.88
N LYS A 68 -14.46 -20.43 41.42
CA LYS A 68 -14.36 -20.77 39.99
C LYS A 68 -15.40 -20.05 39.14
N ILE A 69 -16.62 -19.84 39.67
CA ILE A 69 -17.65 -19.05 39.00
C ILE A 69 -17.23 -17.58 38.88
N ASP A 70 -16.73 -16.98 39.96
CA ASP A 70 -16.27 -15.59 39.96
C ASP A 70 -15.07 -15.38 39.02
N GLU A 71 -14.14 -16.33 38.99
CA GLU A 71 -13.01 -16.36 38.04
C GLU A 71 -13.50 -16.46 36.59
N ALA A 72 -14.42 -17.38 36.29
CA ALA A 72 -14.98 -17.53 34.95
C ALA A 72 -15.71 -16.26 34.47
N ILE A 73 -16.48 -15.61 35.35
CA ILE A 73 -17.13 -14.33 35.06
C ILE A 73 -16.07 -13.26 34.76
N THR A 74 -15.01 -13.19 35.56
CA THR A 74 -13.92 -12.24 35.36
C THR A 74 -13.21 -12.48 34.03
N THR A 75 -12.86 -13.73 33.72
CA THR A 75 -12.24 -14.10 32.44
C THR A 75 -13.14 -13.77 31.25
N ALA A 76 -14.43 -14.06 31.33
CA ALA A 76 -15.38 -13.75 30.26
C ALA A 76 -15.49 -12.24 30.02
N ASN A 77 -15.55 -11.45 31.08
CA ASN A 77 -15.57 -9.98 30.99
C ASN A 77 -14.27 -9.44 30.39
N ASN A 78 -13.11 -9.96 30.82
CA ASN A 78 -11.81 -9.55 30.27
C ASN A 78 -11.72 -9.88 28.77
N ALA A 79 -12.14 -11.08 28.35
CA ALA A 79 -12.15 -11.47 26.95
C ALA A 79 -13.07 -10.57 26.10
N LEU A 80 -14.23 -10.15 26.64
CA LEU A 80 -15.13 -9.23 25.98
C LEU A 80 -14.51 -7.83 25.82
N VAL A 81 -13.83 -7.34 26.86
CA VAL A 81 -13.09 -6.06 26.81
C VAL A 81 -11.97 -6.14 25.78
N GLU A 82 -11.13 -7.17 25.83
CA GLU A 82 -10.02 -7.37 24.89
C GLU A 82 -10.51 -7.48 23.42
N SER A 83 -11.62 -8.18 23.20
CA SER A 83 -12.24 -8.27 21.87
C SER A 83 -12.73 -6.91 21.37
N SER A 84 -13.13 -6.02 22.27
CA SER A 84 -13.62 -4.68 21.93
C SER A 84 -12.46 -3.69 21.74
N THR A 85 -11.34 -3.86 22.45
CA THR A 85 -10.18 -2.97 22.31
C THR A 85 -9.29 -3.28 21.10
N ASN A 86 -9.44 -4.47 20.52
CA ASN A 86 -8.70 -4.87 19.33
C ASN A 86 -9.31 -4.21 18.08
N HIS A 87 -8.94 -2.95 17.83
CA HIS A 87 -9.27 -2.23 16.61
C HIS A 87 -8.67 -2.96 15.41
N LYS A 88 -9.51 -3.66 14.63
CA LYS A 88 -9.07 -4.41 13.46
C LYS A 88 -9.21 -3.49 12.23
N PRO A 89 -8.14 -3.31 11.43
CA PRO A 89 -8.26 -2.69 10.13
C PRO A 89 -9.29 -3.44 9.27
N VAL A 90 -10.32 -2.75 8.81
CA VAL A 90 -11.34 -3.32 7.92
C VAL A 90 -11.10 -2.87 6.49
N PHE A 91 -11.24 -3.80 5.55
CA PHE A 91 -11.06 -3.60 4.11
C PHE A 91 -12.37 -3.93 3.39
N ASP A 92 -13.16 -2.90 3.07
CA ASP A 92 -14.49 -3.11 2.47
C ASP A 92 -14.96 -1.90 1.68
N LYS A 93 -15.97 -2.09 0.83
CA LYS A 93 -16.61 -1.03 0.03
C LYS A 93 -17.54 -0.13 0.84
N ALA A 94 -18.15 -0.69 1.88
CA ALA A 94 -19.09 0.00 2.76
C ALA A 94 -18.48 0.20 4.15
N GLN A 95 -18.92 1.26 4.83
CA GLN A 95 -18.48 1.54 6.20
C GLN A 95 -18.93 0.40 7.15
N PRO A 96 -18.11 0.01 8.13
CA PRO A 96 -18.51 -0.90 9.19
C PRO A 96 -19.71 -0.37 9.99
N SER A 97 -20.66 -1.26 10.32
CA SER A 97 -21.93 -0.89 10.96
C SER A 97 -21.88 -0.80 12.49
N LYS A 98 -20.81 -1.28 13.13
CA LYS A 98 -20.61 -1.26 14.58
C LYS A 98 -19.16 -0.90 14.93
N PRO A 99 -18.69 0.30 14.55
CA PRO A 99 -17.32 0.70 14.82
C PRO A 99 -17.11 1.09 16.29
N LEU A 100 -15.88 0.94 16.75
CA LEU A 100 -15.39 1.43 18.03
C LEU A 100 -14.41 2.57 17.79
N LYS A 101 -14.34 3.51 18.75
CA LYS A 101 -13.48 4.69 18.62
C LYS A 101 -12.03 4.27 18.43
N GLY A 102 -11.43 4.64 17.29
CA GLY A 102 -10.07 4.24 16.90
C GLY A 102 -10.02 3.15 15.83
N ASP A 103 -11.16 2.57 15.44
CA ASP A 103 -11.23 1.65 14.31
C ASP A 103 -10.81 2.34 13.01
N THR A 104 -10.16 1.57 12.14
CA THR A 104 -9.71 2.03 10.83
C THR A 104 -10.41 1.27 9.71
N TRP A 105 -10.86 2.01 8.70
CA TRP A 105 -11.51 1.47 7.53
C TRP A 105 -10.79 1.93 6.26
N PHE A 106 -10.34 0.96 5.47
CA PHE A 106 -9.78 1.15 4.15
C PHE A 106 -10.88 0.91 3.14
N LYS A 107 -11.38 2.00 2.55
CA LYS A 107 -12.43 1.95 1.55
C LYS A 107 -11.87 1.39 0.25
N ILE A 108 -12.49 0.35 -0.28
CA ILE A 108 -12.09 -0.32 -1.52
C ILE A 108 -13.06 0.02 -2.64
N ASP A 109 -12.54 0.27 -3.84
CA ASP A 109 -13.32 0.33 -5.07
C ASP A 109 -13.71 -1.08 -5.53
N GLU A 110 -14.98 -1.28 -5.84
CA GLU A 110 -15.51 -2.61 -6.18
C GLU A 110 -15.02 -3.13 -7.53
N ILE A 111 -14.65 -2.24 -8.46
CA ILE A 111 -14.24 -2.58 -9.83
C ILE A 111 -12.72 -2.78 -9.87
N THR A 112 -11.94 -1.80 -9.42
CA THR A 112 -10.48 -1.81 -9.52
C THR A 112 -9.81 -2.57 -8.38
N LYS A 113 -10.54 -2.88 -7.31
CA LYS A 113 -10.02 -3.52 -6.08
C LYS A 113 -8.87 -2.73 -5.43
N THR A 114 -8.86 -1.41 -5.61
CA THR A 114 -7.86 -0.51 -5.03
C THR A 114 -8.42 0.22 -3.81
N ILE A 115 -7.54 0.63 -2.90
CA ILE A 115 -7.88 1.53 -1.78
C ILE A 115 -8.13 2.93 -2.35
N ILE A 116 -9.30 3.50 -2.07
CA ILE A 116 -9.72 4.84 -2.53
C ILE A 116 -9.90 5.84 -1.39
N GLY A 117 -9.72 5.41 -0.14
CA GLY A 117 -9.77 6.28 1.03
C GLY A 117 -9.44 5.51 2.30
N VAL A 118 -8.92 6.21 3.30
CA VAL A 118 -8.61 5.67 4.62
C VAL A 118 -9.37 6.49 5.64
N PHE A 119 -10.07 5.84 6.56
CA PHE A 119 -10.93 6.49 7.54
C PHE A 119 -10.62 5.98 8.95
N SER A 120 -10.81 6.84 9.94
CA SER A 120 -10.75 6.51 11.37
C SER A 120 -12.08 6.86 12.03
N PHE A 121 -12.59 5.99 12.90
CA PHE A 121 -13.81 6.27 13.63
C PHE A 121 -13.52 7.07 14.90
N ASN A 122 -14.06 8.29 15.02
CA ASN A 122 -13.79 9.16 16.17
C ASN A 122 -14.63 8.83 17.42
N GLY A 123 -15.59 7.90 17.29
CA GLY A 123 -16.58 7.53 18.32
C GLY A 123 -18.02 7.87 17.92
N GLU A 124 -18.20 8.80 16.99
CA GLU A 124 -19.51 9.26 16.50
C GLU A 124 -19.64 9.10 14.99
N SER A 125 -18.55 9.34 14.24
CA SER A 125 -18.52 9.29 12.78
C SER A 125 -17.17 8.85 12.24
N TRP A 126 -17.17 8.43 10.98
CA TRP A 126 -15.96 8.13 10.22
C TRP A 126 -15.36 9.43 9.67
N GLU A 127 -14.13 9.72 10.07
CA GLU A 127 -13.35 10.84 9.55
C GLU A 127 -12.30 10.31 8.59
N GLU A 128 -12.16 10.97 7.44
CA GLU A 128 -11.12 10.62 6.47
C GLU A 128 -9.75 10.97 7.05
N LEU A 129 -8.86 9.99 7.08
CA LEU A 129 -7.45 10.18 7.37
C LEU A 129 -6.77 10.58 6.05
N PRO A 130 -6.38 11.85 5.88
CA PRO A 130 -5.65 12.24 4.68
C PRO A 130 -4.35 11.45 4.64
N LEU A 131 -4.16 10.69 3.57
CA LEU A 131 -2.88 10.06 3.27
C LEU A 131 -1.89 11.17 2.92
N ASP A 132 -1.18 11.68 3.92
CA ASP A 132 -0.08 12.61 3.70
C ASP A 132 1.00 11.87 2.90
N TYR A 133 1.15 12.28 1.64
CA TYR A 133 2.16 11.78 0.72
C TYR A 133 3.59 11.96 1.25
N ASN A 134 3.82 12.91 2.18
CA ASN A 134 5.10 13.09 2.85
C ASN A 134 5.33 12.09 4.00
N ALA A 135 4.27 11.45 4.52
CA ALA A 135 4.33 10.51 5.65
C ALA A 135 4.45 9.04 5.21
N LEU A 136 4.18 8.71 3.94
CA LEU A 136 4.30 7.36 3.41
C LEU A 136 5.78 6.96 3.23
N ARG A 137 6.33 6.24 4.21
CA ARG A 137 7.63 5.55 4.08
C ARG A 137 7.49 4.34 3.15
N ILE A 138 7.67 4.55 1.85
CA ILE A 138 7.73 3.46 0.86
C ILE A 138 9.20 3.02 0.71
N GLY A 139 9.51 1.79 1.11
CA GLY A 139 10.90 1.31 1.17
C GLY A 139 11.60 1.18 -0.18
N LYS A 140 10.89 0.80 -1.24
CA LYS A 140 11.41 0.73 -2.60
C LYS A 140 10.26 0.80 -3.60
N LEU A 141 10.24 1.82 -4.46
CA LEU A 141 9.39 1.82 -5.66
C LEU A 141 10.21 1.24 -6.81
N SER A 142 10.07 -0.08 -7.03
CA SER A 142 10.88 -0.80 -8.02
C SER A 142 10.23 -0.97 -9.39
N ALA A 143 8.97 -0.56 -9.55
CA ALA A 143 8.22 -0.72 -10.78
C ALA A 143 7.18 0.41 -10.93
N ILE A 144 7.65 1.58 -11.34
CA ILE A 144 6.76 2.65 -11.79
C ILE A 144 6.62 2.51 -13.29
N THR A 145 5.47 2.01 -13.75
CA THR A 145 4.90 2.32 -15.07
C THR A 145 3.85 3.42 -14.87
N ALA A 146 4.20 4.49 -14.15
CA ALA A 146 3.32 5.63 -13.94
C ALA A 146 3.82 6.83 -14.74
N GLU A 147 2.88 7.61 -15.26
CA GLU A 147 3.15 8.96 -15.74
C GLU A 147 3.51 9.82 -14.52
N LEU A 148 4.78 10.26 -14.43
CA LEU A 148 5.27 11.08 -13.31
C LEU A 148 4.76 12.53 -13.34
N GLY A 149 4.05 12.92 -14.41
CA GLY A 149 3.67 14.31 -14.65
C GLY A 149 4.88 15.24 -14.73
N ASP A 150 4.71 16.48 -14.27
CA ASP A 150 5.76 17.50 -14.26
C ASP A 150 6.71 17.33 -13.06
N VAL A 151 7.96 16.92 -13.31
CA VAL A 151 9.02 16.90 -12.28
C VAL A 151 9.59 18.31 -12.13
N LYS A 152 9.11 19.07 -11.14
CA LYS A 152 9.55 20.47 -10.90
C LYS A 152 10.96 20.60 -10.30
N SER A 153 11.40 19.63 -9.52
CA SER A 153 12.73 19.62 -8.88
C SER A 153 13.13 18.22 -8.41
N GLY A 154 14.40 17.85 -8.52
CA GLY A 154 14.95 16.59 -8.01
C GLY A 154 16.31 16.25 -8.61
N SER A 155 16.97 15.21 -8.08
CA SER A 155 18.14 14.58 -8.71
C SER A 155 17.74 13.19 -9.18
N ILE A 156 18.10 12.86 -10.43
CA ILE A 156 17.87 11.55 -11.03
C ILE A 156 19.25 11.04 -11.44
N THR A 157 19.65 9.88 -10.92
CA THR A 157 20.97 9.27 -11.16
C THR A 157 20.80 7.89 -11.78
N GLY A 158 21.72 7.46 -12.65
CA GLY A 158 21.69 6.16 -13.30
C GLY A 158 20.66 6.07 -14.42
N THR A 159 20.35 7.21 -15.06
CA THR A 159 19.30 7.30 -16.09
C THR A 159 19.84 7.72 -17.45
N GLU A 160 19.22 7.22 -18.52
CA GLU A 160 19.44 7.69 -19.90
C GLU A 160 18.19 8.44 -20.39
N PHE A 161 18.36 9.70 -20.77
CA PHE A 161 17.34 10.49 -21.46
C PHE A 161 17.61 10.41 -22.96
N ILE A 162 16.64 9.94 -23.73
CA ILE A 162 16.73 9.85 -25.19
C ILE A 162 15.62 10.70 -25.80
N HIS A 163 15.99 11.67 -26.62
CA HIS A 163 15.07 12.44 -27.45
C HIS A 163 15.37 12.20 -28.92
N ASN A 164 14.40 11.65 -29.64
CA ASN A 164 14.48 11.47 -31.09
C ASN A 164 13.93 12.71 -31.78
N ILE A 165 14.77 13.39 -32.54
CA ILE A 165 14.39 14.52 -33.38
C ILE A 165 13.83 13.95 -34.68
N ASN A 166 12.59 14.31 -35.00
CA ASN A 166 11.95 14.00 -36.27
C ASN A 166 10.97 15.13 -36.60
N TYR A 167 11.46 16.15 -37.30
CA TYR A 167 10.72 17.36 -37.63
C TYR A 167 10.78 17.63 -39.14
N LYS A 168 9.65 18.04 -39.72
CA LYS A 168 9.57 18.52 -41.10
C LYS A 168 9.16 19.98 -41.10
N ASP A 169 9.88 20.82 -41.85
CA ASP A 169 9.50 22.22 -42.03
C ASP A 169 8.42 22.39 -43.13
N SER A 170 8.04 23.63 -43.41
CA SER A 170 7.06 23.98 -44.45
C SER A 170 7.49 23.59 -45.87
N ASP A 171 8.78 23.39 -46.06
CA ASP A 171 9.42 23.14 -47.36
C ASP A 171 9.73 21.63 -47.53
N ASP A 172 9.16 20.79 -46.67
CA ASP A 172 9.33 19.33 -46.59
C ASP A 172 10.76 18.85 -46.30
N ASN A 173 11.61 19.72 -45.76
CA ASN A 173 12.94 19.32 -45.32
C ASN A 173 12.84 18.50 -44.02
N LEU A 174 13.45 17.31 -43.99
CA LEU A 174 13.46 16.43 -42.82
C LEU A 174 14.68 16.69 -41.93
N TYR A 175 14.43 17.18 -40.73
CA TYR A 175 15.39 17.32 -39.64
C TYR A 175 15.29 16.08 -38.75
N THR A 176 16.38 15.33 -38.66
CA THR A 176 16.43 14.12 -37.85
C THR A 176 17.68 14.08 -36.97
N GLY A 177 17.61 13.33 -35.88
CA GLY A 177 18.70 13.23 -34.94
C GLY A 177 18.30 12.52 -33.67
N VAL A 178 19.29 12.28 -32.81
CA VAL A 178 19.10 11.72 -31.48
C VAL A 178 19.93 12.51 -30.49
N VAL A 179 19.28 12.97 -29.43
CA VAL A 179 19.92 13.56 -28.26
C VAL A 179 19.86 12.53 -27.14
N LYS A 180 21.02 12.22 -26.57
CA LYS A 180 21.19 11.33 -25.43
C LYS A 180 21.88 12.07 -24.29
N MET A 181 21.33 11.94 -23.09
CA MET A 181 21.94 12.44 -21.86
C MET A 181 21.99 11.32 -20.84
N ASN A 182 23.13 11.12 -20.20
CA ASN A 182 23.29 10.16 -19.11
C ASN A 182 24.32 10.69 -18.08
N ASP A 183 24.59 9.90 -17.05
CA ASP A 183 25.53 10.26 -15.98
C ASP A 183 26.96 10.55 -16.50
N ASP A 184 27.34 9.96 -17.63
CA ASP A 184 28.66 10.11 -18.24
C ASP A 184 28.77 11.35 -19.15
N GLY A 185 27.65 12.03 -19.44
CA GLY A 185 27.60 13.29 -20.18
C GLY A 185 26.49 13.40 -21.25
N PHE A 186 26.75 14.23 -22.25
CA PHE A 186 25.82 14.60 -23.32
C PHE A 186 26.34 14.10 -24.66
N ASN A 187 25.47 13.49 -25.46
CA ASN A 187 25.73 13.15 -26.85
C ASN A 187 24.56 13.59 -27.73
N SER A 188 24.83 14.38 -28.78
CA SER A 188 23.83 14.77 -29.77
C SER A 188 24.36 14.46 -31.16
N THR A 189 23.53 13.80 -31.96
CA THR A 189 23.72 13.63 -33.40
C THR A 189 22.54 14.28 -34.11
N SER A 190 22.81 15.24 -34.98
CA SER A 190 21.77 15.95 -35.75
C SER A 190 22.12 15.98 -37.22
N TYR A 191 21.11 15.77 -38.06
CA TYR A 191 21.17 15.83 -39.51
C TYR A 191 20.36 17.03 -39.98
N LEU A 192 21.04 17.98 -40.59
CA LEU A 192 20.46 19.20 -41.15
C LEU A 192 20.40 19.06 -42.68
N PRO A 193 19.21 18.98 -43.29
CA PRO A 193 19.07 19.05 -44.73
C PRO A 193 19.47 20.44 -45.22
N THR A 194 20.30 20.53 -46.26
CA THR A 194 20.66 21.83 -46.86
C THR A 194 19.86 22.09 -48.15
N GLY A 195 18.58 21.72 -48.21
CA GLY A 195 17.69 22.01 -49.33
C GLY A 195 17.81 21.06 -50.55
N ILE A 196 17.00 21.35 -51.56
CA ILE A 196 16.72 20.47 -52.72
C ILE A 196 18.00 20.22 -53.53
N GLY A 197 18.48 18.97 -53.54
CA GLY A 197 19.71 18.55 -54.24
C GLY A 197 21.01 18.70 -53.43
N SER A 198 20.93 18.91 -52.12
CA SER A 198 22.08 19.38 -51.35
C SER A 198 22.60 18.43 -50.27
N THR A 199 23.79 18.76 -49.78
CA THR A 199 24.56 17.98 -48.82
C THR A 199 23.89 17.93 -47.42
N VAL A 200 23.81 16.79 -46.75
CA VAL A 200 23.37 16.72 -45.36
C VAL A 200 24.52 17.11 -44.44
N LEU A 201 24.31 18.07 -43.55
CA LEU A 201 25.27 18.33 -42.47
C LEU A 201 24.96 17.42 -41.29
N GLU A 202 25.87 16.49 -41.02
CA GLU A 202 25.89 15.69 -39.79
C GLU A 202 26.74 16.43 -38.75
N SER A 203 26.14 16.74 -37.61
CA SER A 203 26.84 17.33 -36.45
C SER A 203 26.78 16.36 -35.28
N ILE A 204 27.95 15.99 -34.76
CA ILE A 204 28.10 15.15 -33.58
C ILE A 204 28.78 15.96 -32.48
N THR A 205 28.10 16.09 -31.35
CA THR A 205 28.64 16.73 -30.14
C THR A 205 28.61 15.72 -29.00
N SER A 206 29.77 15.41 -28.42
CA SER A 206 29.90 14.52 -27.27
C SER A 206 30.72 15.18 -26.17
N THR A 207 30.26 15.09 -24.93
CA THR A 207 31.06 15.40 -23.73
C THR A 207 31.51 14.14 -22.99
N LEU A 208 31.02 12.95 -23.40
CA LEU A 208 31.45 11.65 -22.91
C LEU A 208 32.96 11.46 -23.15
N GLY A 209 33.74 11.43 -22.06
CA GLY A 209 35.20 11.31 -22.14
C GLY A 209 35.91 12.55 -22.72
N GLY A 210 35.30 13.74 -22.62
CA GLY A 210 35.83 15.04 -23.07
C GLY A 210 35.01 15.69 -24.18
N TYR A 211 35.26 16.99 -24.45
CA TYR A 211 34.55 17.76 -25.48
C TYR A 211 35.00 17.35 -26.89
N LYS A 212 34.10 16.75 -27.66
CA LYS A 212 34.31 16.37 -29.06
C LYS A 212 33.17 16.94 -29.90
N VAL A 213 33.52 17.79 -30.86
CA VAL A 213 32.59 18.30 -31.88
C VAL A 213 33.14 17.89 -33.24
N ALA A 214 32.31 17.24 -34.04
CA ALA A 214 32.62 16.86 -35.42
C ALA A 214 31.47 17.26 -36.33
N GLN A 215 31.80 17.82 -37.49
CA GLN A 215 30.84 18.20 -38.52
C GLN A 215 31.25 17.58 -39.86
N LYS A 216 30.29 16.97 -40.56
CA LYS A 216 30.50 16.31 -41.84
C LYS A 216 29.41 16.73 -42.83
N LEU A 217 29.82 17.13 -44.03
CA LEU A 217 28.92 17.30 -45.18
C LEU A 217 28.81 15.96 -45.92
N ILE A 218 27.59 15.49 -46.18
CA ILE A 218 27.27 14.23 -46.86
C ILE A 218 26.56 14.59 -48.16
N ASP A 219 27.03 14.15 -49.32
CA ASP A 219 26.33 14.44 -50.58
C ASP A 219 25.03 13.64 -50.77
N ALA A 220 24.23 14.06 -51.77
CA ALA A 220 22.93 13.45 -52.08
C ALA A 220 23.01 11.99 -52.55
N ASN A 221 24.19 11.46 -52.86
CA ASN A 221 24.40 10.10 -53.34
C ASN A 221 24.87 9.14 -52.22
N GLY A 222 25.13 9.65 -51.01
CA GLY A 222 25.62 8.86 -49.88
C GLY A 222 27.08 8.37 -50.01
N GLU A 223 27.77 8.74 -51.10
CA GLU A 223 29.15 8.35 -51.38
C GLU A 223 30.13 9.45 -50.99
N SER A 224 30.32 9.64 -49.68
CA SER A 224 31.50 10.35 -49.20
C SER A 224 32.72 9.43 -49.37
N SER A 225 33.39 9.51 -50.52
CA SER A 225 34.81 9.20 -50.54
C SER A 225 35.48 10.04 -49.45
N LEU A 226 36.35 9.43 -48.65
CA LEU A 226 37.06 10.03 -47.50
C LEU A 226 38.10 11.08 -47.96
N GLY A 227 37.71 11.99 -48.86
CA GLY A 227 38.53 13.05 -49.41
C GLY A 227 38.32 14.35 -48.65
N SER A 228 39.28 14.69 -47.79
CA SER A 228 39.75 16.06 -47.50
C SER A 228 38.79 17.14 -46.94
N SER A 229 37.49 16.91 -46.72
CA SER A 229 36.56 17.95 -46.21
C SER A 229 35.93 17.65 -44.84
N ILE A 230 36.65 16.94 -43.96
CA ILE A 230 36.23 16.77 -42.56
C ILE A 230 36.76 17.96 -41.75
N LEU A 231 35.87 18.80 -41.23
CA LEU A 231 36.19 19.73 -40.14
C LEU A 231 36.34 18.90 -38.86
N THR A 232 37.54 18.32 -38.67
CA THR A 232 37.86 17.60 -37.44
C THR A 232 38.08 18.59 -36.30
N GLY A 233 37.93 18.17 -35.04
CA GLY A 233 38.23 19.02 -33.88
C GLY A 233 39.67 19.57 -33.83
N LYS A 234 40.59 19.13 -34.70
CA LYS A 234 41.91 19.76 -34.89
C LYS A 234 41.86 21.02 -35.77
N SER A 235 40.88 21.11 -36.68
CA SER A 235 40.64 22.21 -37.63
C SER A 235 39.88 23.39 -37.01
N LEU A 236 39.25 23.17 -35.86
CA LEU A 236 38.52 24.16 -35.06
C LEU A 236 39.13 24.20 -33.65
N GLN A 237 40.08 25.10 -33.42
CA GLN A 237 40.68 25.29 -32.10
C GLN A 237 39.90 26.37 -31.33
N PHE A 238 39.34 25.98 -30.18
CA PHE A 238 38.71 26.90 -29.23
C PHE A 238 39.77 27.35 -28.21
N ASN A 239 40.03 28.65 -28.12
CA ASN A 239 40.83 29.21 -27.03
C ASN A 239 39.93 29.67 -25.87
N GLU A 240 40.49 29.73 -24.65
CA GLU A 240 39.77 30.11 -23.42
C GLU A 240 39.15 31.52 -23.47
N SER A 241 39.51 32.33 -24.47
CA SER A 241 39.02 33.70 -24.67
C SER A 241 37.83 33.80 -25.64
N GLY A 242 37.29 32.67 -26.12
CA GLY A 242 36.06 32.66 -26.95
C GLY A 242 36.24 33.06 -28.41
N ASN A 243 37.48 33.16 -28.91
CA ASN A 243 37.74 33.47 -30.31
C ASN A 243 37.85 32.16 -31.12
N ILE A 244 37.06 32.05 -32.19
CA ILE A 244 37.09 30.90 -33.11
C ILE A 244 38.17 31.16 -34.17
N LYS A 245 39.18 30.29 -34.26
CA LYS A 245 40.17 30.33 -35.34
C LYS A 245 39.93 29.15 -36.28
N LEU A 246 39.45 29.43 -37.49
CA LEU A 246 39.33 28.44 -38.56
C LEU A 246 40.71 28.26 -39.21
N SER A 247 41.32 27.08 -39.05
CA SER A 247 42.58 26.75 -39.72
C SER A 247 42.27 25.84 -40.91
N ILE A 248 42.19 26.44 -42.10
CA ILE A 248 42.13 25.70 -43.36
C ILE A 248 43.57 25.42 -43.77
N ASP A 249 43.93 24.14 -43.92
CA ASP A 249 45.22 23.76 -44.49
C ASP A 249 45.21 24.10 -45.99
N ALA A 250 45.73 25.28 -46.32
CA ALA A 250 45.72 25.84 -47.67
C ALA A 250 46.89 25.34 -48.54
N ASP A 251 47.73 24.43 -48.03
CA ASP A 251 48.96 24.01 -48.69
C ASP A 251 48.74 23.25 -50.01
N SER A 252 47.51 22.84 -50.33
CA SER A 252 47.17 22.22 -51.62
C SER A 252 46.75 23.21 -52.73
N PHE A 253 46.52 24.50 -52.42
CA PHE A 253 46.06 25.49 -53.42
C PHE A 253 47.19 26.21 -54.16
N TYR A 254 48.45 26.13 -53.69
CA TYR A 254 49.55 26.95 -54.20
C TYR A 254 50.66 26.18 -54.93
N THR A 255 50.40 25.00 -55.47
CA THR A 255 51.42 24.27 -56.26
C THR A 255 51.38 24.56 -57.76
N THR A 256 50.43 25.37 -58.26
CA THR A 256 50.41 25.77 -59.67
C THR A 256 51.29 27.01 -59.84
N PRO A 257 52.42 26.94 -60.58
CA PRO A 257 53.17 28.15 -60.95
C PRO A 257 52.24 29.08 -61.73
N TRP A 258 52.24 30.36 -61.41
CA TRP A 258 51.37 31.37 -62.04
C TRP A 258 51.49 31.43 -63.57
N GLN A 259 52.55 30.86 -64.13
CA GLN A 259 52.87 30.80 -65.56
C GLN A 259 52.01 29.78 -66.32
N ASP A 260 51.36 28.84 -65.64
CA ASP A 260 50.57 27.76 -66.24
C ASP A 260 49.04 28.01 -66.15
N LEU A 261 48.63 29.19 -65.68
CA LEU A 261 47.23 29.60 -65.68
C LEU A 261 46.81 30.06 -67.09
N ILE A 262 46.03 29.22 -67.79
CA ILE A 262 45.38 29.60 -69.04
C ILE A 262 44.33 30.68 -68.72
N LEU A 263 44.69 31.94 -68.94
CA LEU A 263 43.77 33.06 -68.87
C LEU A 263 43.09 33.23 -70.23
N ASN A 264 41.84 32.75 -70.29
CA ASN A 264 40.85 32.88 -71.37
C ASN A 264 41.07 32.04 -72.63
N SER A 265 40.16 31.08 -72.85
CA SER A 265 39.67 30.68 -74.17
C SER A 265 38.27 31.25 -74.35
#